data_AF-A0AA36GXR1-F1
#
_entry.id   AF-A0AA36GXR1-F1
#
_cell.length_a   1.000
_cell.length_b   1.000
_cell.length_c   1.000
_cell.angle_alpha   90.00
_cell.angle_beta   90.00
_cell.angle_gamma   90.00
#
_symmetry.space_group_name_H-M   'P 1'
#
loop_
_entity.id
_entity.type
_entity.pdbx_description
1 polymer ?
#
loop_
_entity_poly.entity_id
_entity_poly.type
_entity_poly.pdbx_seq_one_letter_code
_entity_poly.pdbx_strand_id
1 'polypeptide(L)'
;MQLSLESKEDSEAKPPASTPEGYDDPWEFEKDGDVYVLHDNDFDLFVKEHPTFLAEFYAPWCGHCKALAPVYAKVASKVSIPLVKVDATVETELAKKYGVQGYPTLKLWKEGEEPSDYEGGRTEEDIIAFINQRTDPNYKPPPEEVVTLTKENFDDFIGSHALSLVEFYAPWCGHCKKLAPEYEKAAQMLKAQGSPIRLAKVDATVEKDLAEKYGVSGFPTLKIMRHGKRYEYNGPREAYGIVKFMQEQALPAAKKLGSVGAVQRFMQKEDVTIIGFFESDASPAFEPFSEAAEMLRQDFKYIGWVSDPEAFKKYDAKPNDMIIFYPTLFQSKFEPKSRTYNREGAPAEELVSFLRSFCLPLVGKRTKENIPTRYGKFPLVVVYYNADFSLQYREGSEYWRQKVLNIAQKYQKDNYYFAVADEEEFADELQDVGLGDSGLEHNVLAFGHDGKKYPMDPEEFDGELEENLEAFMKKLSAGKIKPYYKSAPIPRDDKGPVRIVVGANFEKIVNDESKDILIEFYAPWCGHCKAFEPKYKELAAKLKKTEPNLVLAKMDAIANDAPSPYSVEGFPTIYFAPSGKKKEPIKYSGNRDLDHLTNFMKEHASKRTMSNKE
;
A
#
# COMPACT_ATOMS: atom_id res chain seq x y z
N MET A 1 -62.96 -79.09 -32.31
CA MET A 1 -63.83 -77.93 -32.58
C MET A 1 -64.64 -77.64 -31.32
N GLN A 2 -63.99 -77.52 -30.15
CA GLN A 2 -63.21 -76.38 -29.62
C GLN A 2 -64.16 -75.27 -29.15
N LEU A 3 -64.87 -75.50 -28.03
CA LEU A 3 -64.46 -75.34 -26.61
C LEU A 3 -64.17 -73.85 -26.31
N SER A 4 -65.07 -73.03 -25.73
CA SER A 4 -65.78 -73.09 -24.43
C SER A 4 -64.89 -72.91 -23.20
N LEU A 5 -65.53 -72.41 -22.12
CA LEU A 5 -65.15 -72.34 -20.69
C LEU A 5 -64.71 -70.94 -20.26
N GLU A 6 -65.56 -70.13 -19.59
CA GLU A 6 -66.04 -70.19 -18.18
C GLU A 6 -65.28 -69.12 -17.36
N SER A 7 -65.79 -68.36 -16.39
CA SER A 7 -67.07 -68.32 -15.66
C SER A 7 -67.13 -67.06 -14.76
N LYS A 8 -68.33 -66.46 -14.61
CA LYS A 8 -69.03 -65.96 -13.40
C LYS A 8 -68.26 -65.23 -12.27
N GLU A 9 -68.66 -63.99 -11.91
CA GLU A 9 -69.50 -63.61 -10.74
C GLU A 9 -68.90 -64.11 -9.40
N ASP A 10 -68.69 -63.32 -8.33
CA ASP A 10 -69.53 -62.25 -7.82
C ASP A 10 -68.86 -61.54 -6.60
N SER A 11 -69.49 -60.45 -6.17
CA SER A 11 -69.49 -59.85 -4.82
C SER A 11 -68.55 -58.67 -4.49
N GLU A 12 -69.23 -57.56 -4.17
CA GLU A 12 -68.72 -56.35 -3.54
C GLU A 12 -67.96 -56.64 -2.23
N ALA A 13 -66.79 -56.04 -2.08
CA ALA A 13 -66.23 -55.71 -0.77
C ALA A 13 -65.90 -54.21 -0.77
N LYS A 14 -66.55 -53.48 0.15
CA LYS A 14 -66.24 -52.10 0.54
C LYS A 14 -64.72 -51.87 0.60
N PRO A 15 -64.18 -50.73 0.13
CA PRO A 15 -62.81 -50.37 0.44
C PRO A 15 -62.65 -50.29 1.97
N PRO A 16 -61.57 -50.87 2.52
CA PRO A 16 -61.37 -50.90 3.96
C PRO A 16 -61.19 -49.48 4.50
N ALA A 17 -61.57 -49.35 5.77
CA ALA A 17 -61.50 -48.13 6.55
C ALA A 17 -60.14 -47.41 6.41
N SER A 18 -60.23 -46.08 6.43
CA SER A 18 -59.17 -45.12 6.75
C SER A 18 -57.88 -45.74 7.27
N THR A 19 -56.80 -45.59 6.51
CA THR A 19 -55.44 -45.68 7.05
C THR A 19 -55.34 -44.74 8.27
N PRO A 20 -54.82 -45.20 9.41
CA PRO A 20 -54.61 -44.35 10.58
C PRO A 20 -53.61 -43.24 10.23
N GLU A 21 -53.79 -42.05 10.79
CA GLU A 21 -52.76 -41.00 10.78
C GLU A 21 -51.44 -41.58 11.33
N GLY A 22 -50.35 -41.41 10.58
CA GLY A 22 -48.98 -41.67 11.03
C GLY A 22 -48.31 -42.97 10.55
N TYR A 23 -48.19 -43.16 9.24
CA TYR A 23 -47.17 -44.03 8.64
C TYR A 23 -46.46 -43.21 7.55
N ASP A 24 -45.33 -42.60 7.91
CA ASP A 24 -44.44 -41.97 6.93
C ASP A 24 -43.80 -43.09 6.08
N ASP A 25 -43.88 -42.95 4.76
CA ASP A 25 -43.19 -43.85 3.83
C ASP A 25 -41.67 -43.68 4.07
N PRO A 26 -40.92 -44.74 4.47
CA PRO A 26 -39.49 -44.63 4.80
C PRO A 26 -38.60 -44.28 3.60
N TRP A 27 -39.19 -43.98 2.44
CA TRP A 27 -38.50 -43.68 1.18
C TRP A 27 -38.75 -42.25 0.66
N GLU A 28 -39.51 -41.40 1.36
CA GLU A 28 -39.68 -39.99 0.96
C GLU A 28 -38.84 -39.05 1.84
N PHE A 29 -37.79 -38.47 1.26
CA PHE A 29 -36.99 -37.42 1.90
C PHE A 29 -37.74 -36.09 1.97
N GLU A 30 -37.65 -35.39 3.10
CA GLU A 30 -38.25 -34.05 3.26
C GLU A 30 -37.67 -33.05 2.24
N LYS A 31 -38.51 -32.13 1.75
CA LYS A 31 -38.12 -31.06 0.84
C LYS A 31 -38.64 -29.69 1.29
N ASP A 32 -37.78 -28.68 1.15
CA ASP A 32 -38.14 -27.28 1.17
C ASP A 32 -37.99 -26.71 -0.25
N GLY A 33 -39.10 -26.68 -1.00
CA GLY A 33 -39.06 -26.43 -2.44
C GLY A 33 -38.32 -27.55 -3.18
N ASP A 34 -37.31 -27.20 -3.97
CA ASP A 34 -36.46 -28.16 -4.71
C ASP A 34 -35.21 -28.61 -3.92
N VAL A 35 -35.06 -28.17 -2.67
CA VAL A 35 -33.92 -28.52 -1.80
C VAL A 35 -34.33 -29.59 -0.80
N TYR A 36 -33.59 -30.69 -0.73
CA TYR A 36 -33.83 -31.75 0.26
C TYR A 36 -33.39 -31.31 1.65
N VAL A 37 -34.16 -31.68 2.68
CA VAL A 37 -33.80 -31.47 4.08
C VAL A 37 -33.34 -32.80 4.63
N LEU A 38 -32.09 -32.88 5.10
CA LEU A 38 -31.49 -34.11 5.59
C LEU A 38 -31.11 -34.00 7.07
N HIS A 39 -31.21 -35.13 7.75
CA HIS A 39 -30.98 -35.35 9.17
C HIS A 39 -29.98 -36.49 9.39
N ASP A 40 -29.45 -36.64 10.61
CA ASP A 40 -28.48 -37.70 10.93
C ASP A 40 -28.97 -39.11 10.58
N ASN A 41 -30.28 -39.36 10.64
CA ASN A 41 -30.89 -40.69 10.42
C ASN A 41 -31.10 -41.05 8.93
N ASP A 42 -31.11 -40.08 8.02
CA ASP A 42 -31.41 -40.28 6.60
C ASP A 42 -30.23 -39.94 5.67
N PHE A 43 -29.23 -39.20 6.18
CA PHE A 43 -28.11 -38.71 5.37
C PHE A 43 -27.32 -39.83 4.68
N ASP A 44 -26.98 -40.90 5.41
CA ASP A 44 -26.20 -42.02 4.85
C ASP A 44 -27.01 -42.81 3.80
N LEU A 45 -28.34 -42.86 3.93
CA LEU A 45 -29.22 -43.43 2.90
C LEU A 45 -29.26 -42.53 1.67
N PHE A 46 -29.40 -41.22 1.85
CA PHE A 46 -29.40 -40.24 0.76
C PHE A 46 -28.10 -40.30 -0.05
N VAL A 47 -26.94 -40.34 0.62
CA VAL A 47 -25.62 -40.47 -0.05
C VAL A 47 -25.55 -41.72 -0.93
N LYS A 48 -26.19 -42.81 -0.53
CA LYS A 48 -26.21 -44.07 -1.28
C LYS A 48 -27.10 -44.01 -2.52
N GLU A 49 -28.26 -43.37 -2.41
CA GLU A 49 -29.22 -43.23 -3.52
C GLU A 49 -28.85 -42.11 -4.49
N HIS A 50 -28.18 -41.07 -3.97
CA HIS A 50 -27.73 -39.90 -4.69
C HIS A 50 -26.22 -39.71 -4.44
N PRO A 51 -25.34 -40.44 -5.15
CA PRO A 51 -23.89 -40.37 -4.89
C PRO A 51 -23.23 -39.06 -5.31
N THR A 52 -23.96 -38.17 -6.02
CA THR A 52 -23.49 -36.83 -6.40
C THR A 52 -24.54 -35.79 -6.04
N PHE A 53 -24.23 -34.89 -5.12
CA PHE A 53 -25.10 -33.81 -4.64
C PHE A 53 -24.29 -32.69 -3.96
N LEU A 54 -24.87 -31.49 -3.86
CA LEU A 54 -24.28 -30.38 -3.10
C LEU A 54 -25.05 -30.22 -1.78
N ALA A 55 -24.34 -30.09 -0.65
CA ALA A 55 -24.96 -29.84 0.66
C ALA A 55 -24.64 -28.45 1.21
N GLU A 56 -25.64 -27.81 1.81
CA GLU A 56 -25.50 -26.64 2.67
C GLU A 56 -25.64 -27.03 4.14
N PHE A 57 -24.57 -26.88 4.91
CA PHE A 57 -24.61 -26.91 6.36
C PHE A 57 -24.85 -25.49 6.88
N TYR A 58 -26.05 -25.25 7.44
CA TYR A 58 -26.50 -23.92 7.83
C TYR A 58 -26.85 -23.83 9.32
N ALA A 59 -27.06 -22.60 9.78
CA ALA A 59 -27.64 -22.31 11.09
C ALA A 59 -28.86 -21.38 10.92
N PRO A 60 -30.02 -21.65 11.53
CA PRO A 60 -31.25 -20.86 11.33
C PRO A 60 -31.11 -19.38 11.66
N TRP A 61 -30.19 -19.03 12.57
CA TRP A 61 -29.94 -17.66 13.01
C TRP A 61 -28.84 -16.94 12.20
N CYS A 62 -28.13 -17.64 11.30
CA CYS A 62 -27.03 -17.05 10.55
C CYS A 62 -27.53 -16.16 9.39
N GLY A 63 -27.14 -14.88 9.41
CA GLY A 63 -27.53 -13.91 8.38
C GLY A 63 -27.04 -14.30 6.97
N HIS A 64 -25.84 -14.87 6.85
CA HIS A 64 -25.32 -15.35 5.55
C HIS A 64 -26.08 -16.57 5.02
N CYS A 65 -26.54 -17.47 5.90
CA CYS A 65 -27.39 -18.61 5.51
C CYS A 65 -28.74 -18.10 5.00
N LYS A 66 -29.37 -17.17 5.73
CA LYS A 66 -30.63 -16.55 5.30
C LYS A 66 -30.51 -15.84 3.95
N ALA A 67 -29.37 -15.21 3.68
CA ALA A 67 -29.10 -14.57 2.40
C ALA A 67 -28.85 -15.57 1.26
N LEU A 68 -28.23 -16.72 1.55
CA LEU A 68 -27.95 -17.78 0.59
C LEU A 68 -29.19 -18.61 0.24
N ALA A 69 -30.07 -18.91 1.20
CA ALA A 69 -31.26 -19.74 1.02
C ALA A 69 -32.07 -19.46 -0.28
N PRO A 70 -32.45 -18.21 -0.61
CA PRO A 70 -33.20 -17.95 -1.85
C PRO A 70 -32.36 -18.15 -3.12
N VAL A 71 -31.03 -18.01 -3.06
CA VAL A 71 -30.13 -18.30 -4.18
C VAL A 71 -30.00 -19.82 -4.34
N TYR A 72 -29.77 -20.53 -3.24
CA TYR A 72 -29.60 -21.98 -3.21
C TYR A 72 -30.83 -22.73 -3.76
N ALA A 73 -32.03 -22.28 -3.37
CA ALA A 73 -33.28 -22.81 -3.90
C ALA A 73 -33.43 -22.59 -5.43
N LYS A 74 -33.01 -21.43 -5.95
CA LYS A 74 -33.02 -21.18 -7.40
C LYS A 74 -32.03 -22.08 -8.14
N VAL A 75 -30.84 -22.28 -7.58
CA VAL A 75 -29.83 -23.18 -8.14
C VAL A 75 -30.39 -24.61 -8.22
N ALA A 76 -31.06 -25.09 -7.17
CA ALA A 76 -31.62 -26.44 -7.12
C ALA A 76 -32.56 -26.74 -8.30
N SER A 77 -33.34 -25.74 -8.73
CA SER A 77 -34.24 -25.86 -9.88
C SER A 77 -33.54 -25.87 -11.26
N LYS A 78 -32.23 -25.57 -11.31
CA LYS A 78 -31.47 -25.29 -12.56
C LYS A 78 -30.32 -26.27 -12.81
N VAL A 79 -29.99 -27.14 -11.87
CA VAL A 79 -28.89 -28.10 -11.98
C VAL A 79 -29.41 -29.54 -12.02
N SER A 80 -28.58 -30.46 -12.51
CA SER A 80 -28.92 -31.87 -12.68
C SER A 80 -28.65 -32.74 -11.45
N ILE A 81 -28.05 -32.17 -10.39
CA ILE A 81 -27.74 -32.88 -9.15
C ILE A 81 -28.65 -32.38 -8.02
N PRO A 82 -28.97 -33.23 -7.02
CA PRO A 82 -29.69 -32.77 -5.84
C PRO A 82 -28.91 -31.70 -5.06
N LEU A 83 -29.64 -30.73 -4.53
CA LEU A 83 -29.16 -29.82 -3.49
C LEU A 83 -29.83 -30.20 -2.18
N VAL A 84 -29.05 -30.23 -1.10
CA VAL A 84 -29.52 -30.61 0.23
C VAL A 84 -29.15 -29.54 1.24
N LYS A 85 -29.94 -29.40 2.30
CA LYS A 85 -29.62 -28.55 3.45
C LYS A 85 -29.67 -29.36 4.74
N VAL A 86 -28.74 -29.07 5.64
CA VAL A 86 -28.59 -29.71 6.94
C VAL A 86 -28.48 -28.62 8.00
N ASP A 87 -29.37 -28.63 8.98
CA ASP A 87 -29.26 -27.74 10.15
C ASP A 87 -28.13 -28.24 11.06
N ALA A 88 -26.93 -27.70 10.87
CA ALA A 88 -25.74 -28.09 11.60
C ALA A 88 -25.76 -27.64 13.08
N THR A 89 -26.77 -26.89 13.50
CA THR A 89 -27.01 -26.58 14.92
C THR A 89 -27.80 -27.67 15.64
N VAL A 90 -28.48 -28.53 14.88
CA VAL A 90 -29.20 -29.70 15.36
C VAL A 90 -28.39 -30.97 15.11
N GLU A 91 -27.96 -31.18 13.86
CA GLU A 91 -27.22 -32.36 13.39
C GLU A 91 -25.70 -32.22 13.66
N THR A 92 -25.34 -32.04 14.93
CA THR A 92 -23.98 -31.64 15.31
C THR A 92 -22.92 -32.71 15.07
N GLU A 93 -23.29 -34.00 15.14
CA GLU A 93 -22.34 -35.09 14.89
C GLU A 93 -22.04 -35.24 13.39
N LEU A 94 -23.04 -35.05 12.52
CA LEU A 94 -22.85 -35.00 11.07
C LEU A 94 -22.03 -33.78 10.63
N ALA A 95 -22.30 -32.61 11.21
CA ALA A 95 -21.50 -31.40 10.99
C ALA A 95 -20.02 -31.62 11.38
N LYS A 96 -19.78 -32.27 12.52
CA LYS A 96 -18.43 -32.63 12.98
C LYS A 96 -17.76 -33.68 12.10
N LYS A 97 -18.49 -34.71 11.68
CA LYS A 97 -18.02 -35.78 10.76
C LYS A 97 -17.45 -35.19 9.48
N TYR A 98 -18.08 -34.15 8.94
CA TYR A 98 -17.66 -33.50 7.69
C TYR A 98 -16.88 -32.20 7.87
N GLY A 99 -16.42 -31.89 9.09
CA GLY A 99 -15.49 -30.80 9.33
C GLY A 99 -16.09 -29.40 9.19
N VAL A 100 -17.38 -29.22 9.44
CA VAL A 100 -18.05 -27.91 9.38
C VAL A 100 -17.57 -27.02 10.53
N GLN A 101 -16.88 -25.93 10.20
CA GLN A 101 -16.30 -24.99 11.18
C GLN A 101 -16.99 -23.62 11.22
N GLY A 102 -17.95 -23.37 10.31
CA GLY A 102 -18.69 -22.12 10.20
C GLY A 102 -19.91 -22.27 9.30
N TYR A 103 -20.74 -21.23 9.21
CA TYR A 103 -22.00 -21.29 8.48
C TYR A 103 -22.16 -20.10 7.51
N PRO A 104 -22.71 -20.31 6.30
CA PRO A 104 -22.96 -21.61 5.68
C PRO A 104 -21.65 -22.25 5.18
N THR A 105 -21.55 -23.57 5.30
CA THR A 105 -20.53 -24.38 4.61
C THR A 105 -21.20 -25.16 3.48
N LEU A 106 -20.68 -25.01 2.27
CA LEU A 106 -21.14 -25.75 1.09
C LEU A 106 -20.14 -26.85 0.76
N LYS A 107 -20.61 -28.09 0.55
CA LYS A 107 -19.74 -29.24 0.27
C LYS A 107 -20.35 -30.15 -0.79
N LEU A 108 -19.55 -30.54 -1.79
CA LEU A 108 -19.97 -31.38 -2.91
C LEU A 108 -19.58 -32.83 -2.65
N TRP A 109 -20.58 -33.70 -2.65
CA TRP A 109 -20.41 -35.15 -2.81
C TRP A 109 -20.38 -35.48 -4.29
N LYS A 110 -19.45 -36.35 -4.68
CA LYS A 110 -19.33 -36.86 -6.04
C LYS A 110 -19.00 -38.34 -5.98
N GLU A 111 -19.61 -39.10 -6.88
CA GLU A 111 -19.49 -40.55 -6.89
C GLU A 111 -18.02 -41.00 -6.93
N GLY A 112 -17.61 -41.79 -5.93
CA GLY A 112 -16.26 -42.34 -5.81
C GLY A 112 -15.19 -41.34 -5.33
N GLU A 113 -15.57 -40.12 -4.94
CA GLU A 113 -14.67 -39.09 -4.42
C GLU A 113 -15.03 -38.72 -2.96
N GLU A 114 -14.03 -38.30 -2.18
CA GLU A 114 -14.28 -37.68 -0.87
C GLU A 114 -14.99 -36.33 -1.05
N PRO A 115 -15.90 -35.95 -0.13
CA PRO A 115 -16.63 -34.68 -0.25
C PRO A 115 -15.67 -33.50 -0.32
N SER A 116 -15.90 -32.56 -1.23
CA SER A 116 -15.02 -31.41 -1.47
C SER A 116 -15.68 -30.09 -1.10
N ASP A 117 -14.91 -29.16 -0.51
CA ASP A 117 -15.46 -27.88 -0.06
C ASP A 117 -15.66 -26.91 -1.23
N TYR A 118 -16.75 -26.14 -1.17
CA TYR A 118 -17.02 -25.03 -2.07
C TYR A 118 -16.57 -23.70 -1.44
N GLU A 119 -15.59 -23.08 -2.10
CA GLU A 119 -14.97 -21.82 -1.65
C GLU A 119 -15.30 -20.64 -2.59
N GLY A 120 -16.30 -20.81 -3.47
CA GLY A 120 -16.71 -19.80 -4.45
C GLY A 120 -17.67 -18.74 -3.90
N GLY A 121 -18.11 -17.82 -4.78
CA GLY A 121 -19.08 -16.78 -4.43
C GLY A 121 -20.49 -17.32 -4.20
N ARG A 122 -21.30 -16.65 -3.38
CA ARG A 122 -22.67 -17.13 -3.05
C ARG A 122 -23.73 -16.65 -4.05
N THR A 123 -23.38 -16.57 -5.33
CA THR A 123 -24.30 -16.19 -6.41
C THR A 123 -24.86 -17.42 -7.11
N GLU A 124 -25.95 -17.26 -7.86
CA GLU A 124 -26.56 -18.38 -8.59
C GLU A 124 -25.58 -18.91 -9.64
N GLU A 125 -24.93 -17.99 -10.36
CA GLU A 125 -23.97 -18.26 -11.42
C GLU A 125 -22.74 -18.99 -10.91
N ASP A 126 -22.16 -18.55 -9.78
CA ASP A 126 -20.95 -19.15 -9.21
C ASP A 126 -21.19 -20.60 -8.75
N ILE A 127 -22.37 -20.88 -8.15
CA ILE A 127 -22.70 -22.22 -7.65
C ILE A 127 -23.02 -23.15 -8.83
N ILE A 128 -23.81 -22.69 -9.82
CA ILE A 128 -24.11 -23.47 -11.04
C ILE A 128 -22.82 -23.80 -11.81
N ALA A 129 -21.93 -22.82 -11.98
CA ALA A 129 -20.66 -23.02 -12.68
C ALA A 129 -19.79 -24.07 -11.97
N PHE A 130 -19.68 -24.00 -10.64
CA PHE A 130 -18.94 -24.99 -9.86
C PHE A 130 -19.52 -26.40 -9.97
N ILE A 131 -20.85 -26.53 -9.86
CA ILE A 131 -21.55 -27.81 -10.02
C ILE A 131 -21.23 -28.37 -11.41
N ASN A 132 -21.54 -27.62 -12.47
CA ASN A 132 -21.36 -28.09 -13.84
C ASN A 132 -19.90 -28.42 -14.15
N GLN A 133 -18.94 -27.61 -13.69
CA GLN A 133 -17.50 -27.90 -13.87
C GLN A 133 -17.09 -29.25 -13.27
N ARG A 134 -17.74 -29.68 -12.18
CA ARG A 134 -17.39 -30.90 -11.45
C ARG A 134 -18.21 -32.11 -11.88
N THR A 135 -19.42 -31.90 -12.40
CA THR A 135 -20.41 -32.96 -12.62
C THR A 135 -20.87 -33.11 -14.07
N ASP A 136 -20.74 -32.09 -14.93
CA ASP A 136 -21.09 -32.18 -16.35
C ASP A 136 -19.84 -32.40 -17.21
N PRO A 137 -19.67 -33.60 -17.82
CA PRO A 137 -18.51 -33.89 -18.66
C PRO A 137 -18.46 -33.06 -19.96
N ASN A 138 -19.56 -32.41 -20.34
CA ASN A 138 -19.65 -31.53 -21.49
C ASN A 138 -19.61 -30.04 -21.14
N TYR A 139 -19.44 -29.70 -19.86
CA TYR A 139 -19.36 -28.30 -19.43
C TYR A 139 -18.21 -27.59 -20.12
N LYS A 140 -18.56 -26.54 -20.87
CA LYS A 140 -17.60 -25.58 -21.38
C LYS A 140 -17.74 -24.32 -20.53
N PRO A 141 -16.67 -23.85 -19.86
CA PRO A 141 -16.74 -22.58 -19.17
C PRO A 141 -17.12 -21.48 -20.17
N PRO A 142 -17.85 -20.44 -19.72
CA PRO A 142 -18.10 -19.29 -20.57
C PRO A 142 -16.77 -18.75 -21.11
N PRO A 143 -16.74 -18.22 -22.34
CA PRO A 143 -15.54 -17.58 -22.87
C PRO A 143 -15.07 -16.50 -21.91
N GLU A 144 -13.81 -16.57 -21.48
CA GLU A 144 -13.21 -15.50 -20.69
C GLU A 144 -13.08 -14.23 -21.56
N GLU A 145 -13.55 -13.10 -21.05
CA GLU A 145 -13.30 -11.79 -21.65
C GLU A 145 -11.92 -11.25 -21.30
N VAL A 146 -11.31 -11.75 -20.22
CA VAL A 146 -9.94 -11.45 -19.86
C VAL A 146 -8.99 -12.23 -20.76
N VAL A 147 -8.21 -11.51 -21.57
CA VAL A 147 -7.26 -12.12 -22.50
C VAL A 147 -6.05 -12.68 -21.75
N THR A 148 -5.70 -13.93 -21.98
CA THR A 148 -4.45 -14.49 -21.45
C THR A 148 -3.29 -14.10 -22.35
N LEU A 149 -2.33 -13.36 -21.78
CA LEU A 149 -1.14 -12.93 -22.48
C LEU A 149 0.06 -13.80 -22.14
N THR A 150 0.84 -14.06 -23.17
CA THR A 150 2.13 -14.75 -23.13
C THR A 150 3.16 -13.87 -23.83
N LYS A 151 4.44 -14.21 -23.76
CA LYS A 151 5.50 -13.47 -24.46
C LYS A 151 5.22 -13.30 -25.96
N GLU A 152 4.55 -14.25 -26.59
CA GLU A 152 4.28 -14.26 -28.04
C GLU A 152 3.22 -13.25 -28.48
N ASN A 153 2.22 -12.97 -27.64
CA ASN A 153 1.08 -12.11 -28.01
C ASN A 153 1.04 -10.77 -27.27
N PHE A 154 1.92 -10.58 -26.26
CA PHE A 154 1.88 -9.43 -25.38
C PHE A 154 2.05 -8.11 -26.14
N ASP A 155 3.12 -7.98 -26.93
CA ASP A 155 3.45 -6.72 -27.59
C ASP A 155 2.39 -6.34 -28.64
N ASP A 156 1.85 -7.31 -29.38
CA ASP A 156 0.74 -7.10 -30.34
C ASP A 156 -0.55 -6.66 -29.63
N PHE A 157 -0.89 -7.30 -28.50
CA PHE A 157 -2.06 -6.93 -27.71
C PHE A 157 -1.93 -5.51 -27.16
N ILE A 158 -0.77 -5.14 -26.62
CA ILE A 158 -0.53 -3.78 -26.11
C ILE A 158 -0.49 -2.74 -27.24
N GLY A 159 0.08 -3.07 -28.39
CA GLY A 159 0.14 -2.17 -29.55
C GLY A 159 -1.22 -1.92 -30.20
N SER A 160 -2.11 -2.91 -30.18
CA SER A 160 -3.46 -2.82 -30.77
C SER A 160 -4.51 -2.16 -29.86
N HIS A 161 -4.23 -2.02 -28.56
CA HIS A 161 -5.15 -1.45 -27.58
C HIS A 161 -4.57 -0.20 -26.94
N ALA A 162 -5.15 0.96 -27.26
CA ALA A 162 -4.73 2.25 -26.72
C ALA A 162 -4.73 2.30 -25.18
N LEU A 163 -5.62 1.55 -24.53
CA LEU A 163 -5.69 1.41 -23.08
C LEU A 163 -6.09 -0.02 -22.70
N SER A 164 -5.27 -0.67 -21.90
CA SER A 164 -5.57 -1.95 -21.28
C SER A 164 -5.11 -2.02 -19.83
N LEU A 165 -5.67 -2.97 -19.08
CA LEU A 165 -5.23 -3.33 -17.73
C LEU A 165 -4.70 -4.76 -17.78
N VAL A 166 -3.52 -4.99 -17.23
CA VAL A 166 -2.86 -6.31 -17.22
C VAL A 166 -2.65 -6.77 -15.78
N GLU A 167 -3.19 -7.93 -15.43
CA GLU A 167 -2.96 -8.61 -14.16
C GLU A 167 -1.78 -9.59 -14.29
N PHE A 168 -0.72 -9.36 -13.53
CA PHE A 168 0.33 -10.36 -13.31
C PHE A 168 -0.02 -11.14 -12.05
N TYR A 169 -0.26 -12.45 -12.22
CA TYR A 169 -0.80 -13.31 -11.16
C TYR A 169 0.03 -14.59 -11.00
N ALA A 170 -0.27 -15.32 -9.92
CA ALA A 170 0.18 -16.69 -9.72
C ALA A 170 -1.03 -17.57 -9.38
N PRO A 171 -1.18 -18.77 -9.97
CA PRO A 171 -2.37 -19.62 -9.78
C PRO A 171 -2.62 -20.04 -8.32
N TRP A 172 -1.57 -20.13 -7.51
CA TRP A 172 -1.64 -20.51 -6.10
C TRP A 172 -1.93 -19.33 -5.16
N CYS A 173 -1.87 -18.08 -5.64
CA CYS A 173 -2.05 -16.90 -4.80
C CYS A 173 -3.52 -16.68 -4.43
N GLY A 174 -3.82 -16.66 -3.12
CA GLY A 174 -5.19 -16.44 -2.62
C GLY A 174 -5.79 -15.09 -3.03
N HIS A 175 -4.98 -14.01 -3.08
CA HIS A 175 -5.46 -12.70 -3.54
C HIS A 175 -5.78 -12.68 -5.03
N CYS A 176 -5.03 -13.41 -5.86
CA CYS A 176 -5.33 -13.57 -7.29
C CYS A 176 -6.63 -14.33 -7.49
N LYS A 177 -6.83 -15.42 -6.75
CA LYS A 177 -8.09 -16.20 -6.79
C LYS A 177 -9.31 -15.35 -6.42
N LYS A 178 -9.16 -14.43 -5.46
CA LYS A 178 -10.22 -13.47 -5.08
C LYS A 178 -10.47 -12.40 -6.15
N LEU A 179 -9.41 -11.94 -6.84
CA LEU A 179 -9.53 -10.91 -7.88
C LEU A 179 -10.11 -11.45 -9.18
N ALA A 180 -9.76 -12.69 -9.57
CA ALA A 180 -10.18 -13.30 -10.82
C ALA A 180 -11.67 -13.11 -11.18
N PRO A 181 -12.66 -13.41 -10.30
CA PRO A 181 -14.07 -13.19 -10.62
C PRO A 181 -14.43 -11.71 -10.80
N GLU A 182 -13.88 -10.81 -9.99
CA GLU A 182 -14.10 -9.36 -10.11
C GLU A 182 -13.47 -8.79 -11.39
N TYR A 183 -12.31 -9.32 -11.79
CA TYR A 183 -11.58 -8.90 -12.97
C TYR A 183 -12.27 -9.33 -14.27
N GLU A 184 -12.78 -10.57 -14.29
CA GLU A 184 -13.59 -11.08 -15.39
C GLU A 184 -14.90 -10.30 -15.52
N LYS A 185 -15.59 -10.05 -14.39
CA LYS A 185 -16.79 -9.21 -14.37
C LYS A 185 -16.53 -7.79 -14.87
N ALA A 186 -15.39 -7.18 -14.50
CA ALA A 186 -15.00 -5.87 -15.03
C ALA A 186 -14.81 -5.89 -16.56
N ALA A 187 -14.18 -6.94 -17.09
CA ALA A 187 -13.97 -7.10 -18.53
C ALA A 187 -15.30 -7.20 -19.28
N GLN A 188 -16.24 -8.00 -18.75
CA GLN A 188 -17.60 -8.14 -19.28
C GLN A 188 -18.37 -6.82 -19.24
N MET A 189 -18.30 -6.07 -18.13
CA MET A 189 -18.94 -4.76 -18.00
C MET A 189 -18.41 -3.76 -19.03
N LEU A 190 -17.09 -3.69 -19.22
CA LEU A 190 -16.48 -2.82 -20.22
C LEU A 190 -16.93 -3.18 -21.64
N LYS A 191 -16.95 -4.48 -21.97
CA LYS A 191 -17.43 -4.96 -23.27
C LYS A 191 -18.90 -4.64 -23.50
N ALA A 192 -19.76 -4.90 -22.51
CA ALA A 192 -21.20 -4.62 -22.59
C ALA A 192 -21.50 -3.13 -22.79
N GLN A 193 -20.62 -2.25 -22.30
CA GLN A 193 -20.71 -0.79 -22.50
C GLN A 193 -20.11 -0.32 -23.82
N GLY A 194 -19.62 -1.22 -24.69
CA GLY A 194 -18.97 -0.88 -25.94
C GLY A 194 -17.60 -0.22 -25.77
N SER A 195 -16.97 -0.37 -24.60
CA SER A 195 -15.68 0.24 -24.30
C SER A 195 -14.55 -0.40 -25.13
N PRO A 196 -13.60 0.40 -25.66
CA PRO A 196 -12.42 -0.13 -26.33
C PRO A 196 -11.37 -0.68 -25.32
N ILE A 197 -11.56 -0.43 -24.02
CA ILE A 197 -10.64 -0.91 -22.98
C ILE A 197 -10.67 -2.44 -22.93
N ARG A 198 -9.50 -3.05 -22.78
CA ARG A 198 -9.36 -4.50 -22.59
C ARG A 198 -8.64 -4.84 -21.31
N LEU A 199 -9.04 -5.96 -20.71
CA LEU A 199 -8.40 -6.53 -19.54
C LEU A 199 -7.69 -7.81 -19.96
N ALA A 200 -6.51 -8.01 -19.41
CA ALA A 200 -5.66 -9.14 -19.70
C ALA A 200 -5.00 -9.68 -18.42
N LYS A 201 -4.54 -10.93 -18.47
CA LYS A 201 -3.80 -11.58 -17.40
C LYS A 201 -2.54 -12.28 -17.93
N VAL A 202 -1.49 -12.30 -17.13
CA VAL A 202 -0.21 -12.97 -17.37
C VAL A 202 0.10 -13.84 -16.16
N ASP A 203 0.29 -15.14 -16.38
CA ASP A 203 0.81 -16.03 -15.34
C ASP A 203 2.31 -15.78 -15.18
N ALA A 204 2.68 -15.02 -14.15
CA ALA A 204 4.05 -14.64 -13.88
C ALA A 204 4.92 -15.79 -13.36
N THR A 205 4.31 -16.95 -13.01
CA THR A 205 5.07 -18.17 -12.66
C THR A 205 5.62 -18.86 -13.90
N VAL A 206 4.97 -18.65 -15.06
CA VAL A 206 5.37 -19.15 -16.38
C VAL A 206 6.16 -18.08 -17.14
N GLU A 207 5.58 -16.88 -17.26
CA GLU A 207 6.10 -15.75 -18.06
C GLU A 207 7.09 -14.89 -17.27
N LYS A 208 8.17 -15.51 -16.78
CA LYS A 208 9.13 -14.85 -15.87
C LYS A 208 9.82 -13.63 -16.49
N ASP A 209 10.17 -13.68 -17.77
CA ASP A 209 10.78 -12.56 -18.50
C ASP A 209 9.84 -11.35 -18.54
N LEU A 210 8.54 -11.57 -18.76
CA LEU A 210 7.55 -10.50 -18.72
C LEU A 210 7.39 -9.96 -17.30
N ALA A 211 7.31 -10.83 -16.30
CA ALA A 211 7.22 -10.42 -14.91
C ALA A 211 8.41 -9.54 -14.48
N GLU A 212 9.63 -9.92 -14.84
CA GLU A 212 10.84 -9.14 -14.58
C GLU A 212 10.85 -7.82 -15.36
N LYS A 213 10.57 -7.86 -16.67
CA LYS A 213 10.48 -6.67 -17.54
C LYS A 213 9.54 -5.62 -16.95
N TYR A 214 8.42 -6.04 -16.37
CA TYR A 214 7.40 -5.17 -15.77
C TYR A 214 7.54 -4.97 -14.25
N GLY A 215 8.62 -5.43 -13.63
CA GLY A 215 8.94 -5.16 -12.23
C GLY A 215 7.96 -5.77 -11.24
N VAL A 216 7.49 -6.99 -11.52
CA VAL A 216 6.53 -7.70 -10.66
C VAL A 216 7.27 -8.37 -9.50
N SER A 217 7.03 -7.89 -8.27
CA SER A 217 7.64 -8.41 -7.03
C SER A 217 6.64 -9.10 -6.11
N GLY A 218 5.35 -9.12 -6.45
CA GLY A 218 4.29 -9.72 -5.67
C GLY A 218 3.00 -9.89 -6.48
N PHE A 219 2.03 -10.64 -5.94
CA PHE A 219 0.80 -10.99 -6.66
C PHE A 219 -0.47 -10.65 -5.86
N PRO A 220 -1.55 -10.21 -6.52
CA PRO A 220 -1.58 -9.74 -7.92
C PRO A 220 -0.91 -8.37 -8.05
N THR A 221 -0.23 -8.15 -9.17
CA THR A 221 0.26 -6.84 -9.60
C THR A 221 -0.50 -6.42 -10.85
N LEU A 222 -1.17 -5.25 -10.79
CA LEU A 222 -1.93 -4.71 -11.90
C LEU A 222 -1.16 -3.56 -12.56
N LYS A 223 -1.01 -3.61 -13.89
CA LYS A 223 -0.35 -2.57 -14.68
C LYS A 223 -1.31 -2.02 -15.73
N ILE A 224 -1.40 -0.70 -15.82
CA ILE A 224 -2.12 -0.01 -16.89
C ILE A 224 -1.15 0.12 -18.06
N MET A 225 -1.60 -0.29 -19.23
CA MET A 225 -0.86 -0.14 -20.47
C MET A 225 -1.59 0.87 -21.35
N ARG A 226 -0.90 1.94 -21.71
CA ARG A 226 -1.46 3.06 -22.48
C ARG A 226 -0.50 3.48 -23.57
N HIS A 227 -0.95 3.39 -24.82
CA HIS A 227 -0.12 3.71 -25.99
C HIS A 227 1.28 3.09 -25.90
N GLY A 228 1.37 1.82 -25.47
CA GLY A 228 2.64 1.10 -25.27
C GLY A 228 3.41 1.44 -23.98
N LYS A 229 3.04 2.51 -23.25
CA LYS A 229 3.68 2.90 -21.97
C LYS A 229 2.99 2.22 -20.77
N ARG A 230 3.76 1.94 -19.73
CA ARG A 230 3.30 1.27 -18.50
C ARG A 230 3.07 2.28 -17.36
N TYR A 231 2.02 2.06 -16.58
CA TYR A 231 1.71 2.81 -15.37
C TYR A 231 1.21 1.86 -14.27
N GLU A 232 1.39 2.24 -13.01
CA GLU A 232 0.85 1.48 -11.88
C GLU A 232 -0.67 1.64 -11.77
N TYR A 233 -1.35 0.54 -11.43
CA TYR A 233 -2.76 0.57 -11.06
C TYR A 233 -2.90 0.70 -9.54
N ASN A 234 -3.37 1.86 -9.10
CA ASN A 234 -3.63 2.18 -7.69
C ASN A 234 -5.12 2.28 -7.37
N GLY A 235 -5.96 1.63 -8.17
CA GLY A 235 -7.41 1.64 -8.02
C GLY A 235 -7.96 0.50 -7.13
N PRO A 236 -9.27 0.53 -6.87
CA PRO A 236 -10.00 -0.55 -6.19
C PRO A 236 -9.94 -1.89 -6.96
N ARG A 237 -10.08 -3.03 -6.27
CA ARG A 237 -9.95 -4.37 -6.89
C ARG A 237 -11.30 -5.06 -7.15
N GLU A 238 -12.38 -4.34 -6.93
CA GLU A 238 -13.76 -4.72 -7.22
C GLU A 238 -14.16 -4.31 -8.64
N ALA A 239 -15.02 -5.09 -9.29
CA ALA A 239 -15.35 -4.96 -10.71
C ALA A 239 -15.80 -3.55 -11.10
N TYR A 240 -16.76 -2.98 -10.35
CA TYR A 240 -17.25 -1.62 -10.60
C TYR A 240 -16.16 -0.56 -10.40
N GLY A 241 -15.30 -0.77 -9.39
CA GLY A 241 -14.17 0.09 -9.11
C GLY A 241 -13.14 0.09 -10.26
N ILE A 242 -12.81 -1.09 -10.78
CA ILE A 242 -11.92 -1.27 -11.94
C ILE A 242 -12.50 -0.57 -13.17
N VAL A 243 -13.77 -0.81 -13.48
CA VAL A 243 -14.46 -0.19 -14.63
C VAL A 243 -14.40 1.33 -14.53
N LYS A 244 -14.83 1.90 -13.39
CA LYS A 244 -14.84 3.35 -13.17
C LYS A 244 -13.44 3.94 -13.30
N PHE A 245 -12.45 3.33 -12.63
CA PHE A 245 -11.06 3.80 -12.68
C PHE A 245 -10.54 3.78 -14.12
N MET A 246 -10.71 2.69 -14.84
CA MET A 246 -10.20 2.57 -16.22
C MET A 246 -10.91 3.50 -17.19
N GLN A 247 -12.21 3.78 -17.00
CA GLN A 247 -12.93 4.78 -17.78
C GLN A 247 -12.44 6.20 -17.51
N GLU A 248 -12.18 6.55 -16.24
CA GLU A 248 -11.53 7.82 -15.90
C GLU A 248 -10.15 7.91 -16.52
N GLN A 249 -9.40 6.79 -16.56
CA GLN A 249 -8.13 6.74 -17.24
C GLN A 249 -8.28 6.99 -18.74
N ALA A 250 -9.33 6.51 -19.40
CA ALA A 250 -9.56 6.69 -20.83
C ALA A 250 -9.80 8.15 -21.26
N LEU A 251 -10.10 9.05 -20.31
CA LEU A 251 -10.16 10.48 -20.60
C LEU A 251 -8.77 11.04 -20.92
N PRO A 252 -8.66 12.06 -21.80
CA PRO A 252 -7.39 12.73 -22.07
C PRO A 252 -6.78 13.30 -20.79
N ALA A 253 -5.47 13.12 -20.60
CA ALA A 253 -4.77 13.69 -19.45
C ALA A 253 -4.87 15.23 -19.39
N ALA A 254 -4.92 15.90 -20.55
CA ALA A 254 -5.13 17.34 -20.64
C ALA A 254 -6.59 17.69 -20.97
N LYS A 255 -7.26 18.40 -20.07
CA LYS A 255 -8.65 18.83 -20.24
C LYS A 255 -8.76 20.05 -21.18
N LYS A 256 -9.61 19.99 -22.21
CA LYS A 256 -9.96 21.16 -23.02
C LYS A 256 -10.79 22.17 -22.21
N LEU A 257 -10.35 23.42 -22.19
CA LEU A 257 -10.95 24.55 -21.50
C LEU A 257 -11.58 25.47 -22.53
N GLY A 258 -12.91 25.49 -22.59
CA GLY A 258 -13.64 26.13 -23.71
C GLY A 258 -13.80 27.65 -23.62
N SER A 259 -13.36 28.30 -22.54
CA SER A 259 -13.49 29.75 -22.38
C SER A 259 -12.55 30.32 -21.31
N VAL A 260 -12.36 31.64 -21.30
CA VAL A 260 -11.70 32.38 -20.21
C VAL A 260 -12.25 32.00 -18.84
N GLY A 261 -13.58 31.92 -18.69
CA GLY A 261 -14.21 31.55 -17.41
C GLY A 261 -13.93 30.10 -16.99
N ALA A 262 -13.77 29.19 -17.95
CA ALA A 262 -13.35 27.82 -17.68
C ALA A 262 -11.89 27.77 -17.19
N VAL A 263 -11.00 28.54 -17.81
CA VAL A 263 -9.60 28.69 -17.37
C VAL A 263 -9.54 29.23 -15.94
N GLN A 264 -10.27 30.31 -15.64
CA GLN A 264 -10.31 30.89 -14.30
C GLN A 264 -10.75 29.88 -13.22
N ARG A 265 -11.82 29.13 -13.46
CA ARG A 265 -12.27 28.07 -12.53
C ARG A 265 -11.26 26.92 -12.43
N PHE A 266 -10.59 26.59 -13.53
CA PHE A 266 -9.56 25.56 -13.55
C PHE A 266 -8.37 25.94 -12.66
N MET A 267 -7.97 27.21 -12.64
CA MET A 267 -6.88 27.76 -11.83
C MET A 267 -7.18 27.93 -10.34
N GLN A 268 -8.44 27.81 -9.90
CA GLN A 268 -8.83 27.93 -8.49
C GLN A 268 -8.51 26.65 -7.72
N LYS A 269 -7.21 26.38 -7.54
CA LYS A 269 -6.65 25.19 -6.90
C LYS A 269 -5.53 25.57 -5.92
N GLU A 270 -5.26 24.65 -5.00
CA GLU A 270 -4.11 24.72 -4.08
C GLU A 270 -2.84 24.12 -4.69
N ASP A 271 -2.93 23.44 -5.84
CA ASP A 271 -1.76 22.96 -6.60
C ASP A 271 -1.64 23.73 -7.92
N VAL A 272 -0.45 23.71 -8.50
CA VAL A 272 -0.14 24.34 -9.78
C VAL A 272 -1.08 23.86 -10.87
N THR A 273 -1.40 24.75 -11.81
CA THR A 273 -2.18 24.40 -13.00
C THR A 273 -1.36 24.61 -14.25
N ILE A 274 -1.35 23.61 -15.12
CA ILE A 274 -0.59 23.62 -16.37
C ILE A 274 -1.57 23.81 -17.51
N ILE A 275 -1.39 24.86 -18.30
CA ILE A 275 -2.31 25.23 -19.38
C ILE A 275 -1.54 25.45 -20.67
N GLY A 276 -1.84 24.64 -21.68
CA GLY A 276 -1.39 24.85 -23.05
C GLY A 276 -2.31 25.81 -23.81
N PHE A 277 -1.73 26.76 -24.53
CA PHE A 277 -2.42 27.75 -25.36
C PHE A 277 -2.16 27.41 -26.82
N PHE A 278 -3.11 26.71 -27.44
CA PHE A 278 -2.99 26.22 -28.82
C PHE A 278 -4.13 26.75 -29.68
N GLU A 279 -3.87 27.12 -30.92
CA GLU A 279 -4.93 27.55 -31.84
C GLU A 279 -5.93 26.41 -32.11
N SER A 280 -5.44 25.17 -32.11
CA SER A 280 -6.26 23.95 -32.15
C SER A 280 -5.46 22.74 -31.62
N ASP A 281 -6.10 21.58 -31.56
CA ASP A 281 -5.44 20.29 -31.32
C ASP A 281 -4.58 19.81 -32.52
N ALA A 282 -4.62 20.51 -33.65
CA ALA A 282 -3.73 20.29 -34.79
C ALA A 282 -2.44 21.16 -34.74
N SER A 283 -2.27 21.99 -33.70
CA SER A 283 -1.06 22.81 -33.55
C SER A 283 0.20 21.92 -33.37
N PRO A 284 1.36 22.26 -33.97
CA PRO A 284 2.55 21.39 -33.94
C PRO A 284 3.05 21.03 -32.53
N ALA A 285 2.83 21.89 -31.55
CA ALA A 285 3.22 21.67 -30.15
C ALA A 285 2.16 20.94 -29.30
N PHE A 286 0.97 20.67 -29.86
CA PHE A 286 -0.12 20.02 -29.11
C PHE A 286 0.19 18.56 -28.78
N GLU A 287 0.73 17.81 -29.75
CA GLU A 287 1.03 16.38 -29.54
C GLU A 287 2.12 16.17 -28.47
N PRO A 288 3.28 16.85 -28.49
CA PRO A 288 4.25 16.76 -27.39
C PRO A 288 3.68 17.19 -26.03
N PHE A 289 2.78 18.18 -26.00
CA PHE A 289 2.09 18.59 -24.77
C PHE A 289 1.15 17.51 -24.26
N SER A 290 0.37 16.89 -25.15
CA SER A 290 -0.54 15.80 -24.82
C SER A 290 0.23 14.59 -24.28
N GLU A 291 1.35 14.24 -24.90
CA GLU A 291 2.24 13.18 -24.43
C GLU A 291 2.85 13.50 -23.06
N ALA A 292 3.32 14.73 -22.85
CA ALA A 292 3.83 15.17 -21.55
C ALA A 292 2.73 15.13 -20.48
N ALA A 293 1.50 15.52 -20.81
CA ALA A 293 0.36 15.43 -19.90
C ALA A 293 0.09 13.98 -19.48
N GLU A 294 0.17 13.01 -20.39
CA GLU A 294 0.05 11.59 -20.06
C GLU A 294 1.17 11.11 -19.14
N MET A 295 2.42 11.52 -19.41
CA MET A 295 3.57 11.19 -18.54
C MET A 295 3.43 11.77 -17.13
N LEU A 296 2.75 12.93 -17.02
CA LEU A 296 2.62 13.71 -15.80
C LEU A 296 1.29 13.50 -15.07
N ARG A 297 0.36 12.69 -15.59
CA ARG A 297 -1.00 12.59 -15.04
C ARG A 297 -1.06 12.14 -13.57
N GLN A 298 -0.07 11.37 -13.12
CA GLN A 298 0.05 10.94 -11.72
C GLN A 298 0.74 12.00 -10.86
N ASP A 299 1.58 12.84 -11.49
CA ASP A 299 2.34 13.90 -10.83
C ASP A 299 1.49 15.16 -10.66
N PHE A 300 0.66 15.52 -11.65
CA PHE A 300 -0.10 16.76 -11.72
C PHE A 300 -1.58 16.48 -12.06
N LYS A 301 -2.47 16.93 -11.16
CA LYS A 301 -3.92 16.74 -11.32
C LYS A 301 -4.58 17.73 -12.28
N TYR A 302 -3.95 18.88 -12.51
CA TYR A 302 -4.57 20.03 -13.18
C TYR A 302 -3.81 20.40 -14.45
N ILE A 303 -3.91 19.55 -15.46
CA ILE A 303 -3.40 19.81 -16.82
C ILE A 303 -4.58 20.09 -17.76
N GLY A 304 -4.52 21.19 -18.47
CA GLY A 304 -5.54 21.60 -19.42
C GLY A 304 -4.99 22.35 -20.62
N TRP A 305 -5.85 22.65 -21.58
CA TRP A 305 -5.48 23.46 -22.73
C TRP A 305 -6.65 24.30 -23.23
N VAL A 306 -6.37 25.41 -23.89
CA VAL A 306 -7.36 26.38 -24.37
C VAL A 306 -7.03 26.84 -25.78
N SER A 307 -8.06 27.05 -26.58
CA SER A 307 -7.98 27.62 -27.94
C SER A 307 -8.82 28.90 -28.11
N ASP A 308 -9.44 29.39 -27.04
CA ASP A 308 -10.21 30.63 -27.03
C ASP A 308 -9.27 31.85 -27.11
N PRO A 309 -9.30 32.65 -28.20
CA PRO A 309 -8.42 33.82 -28.36
C PRO A 309 -8.52 34.85 -27.23
N GLU A 310 -9.67 34.96 -26.57
CA GLU A 310 -9.82 35.86 -25.42
C GLU A 310 -9.02 35.37 -24.20
N ALA A 311 -8.80 34.06 -24.08
CA ALA A 311 -7.92 33.51 -23.04
C ALA A 311 -6.46 33.87 -23.33
N PHE A 312 -6.01 33.81 -24.59
CA PHE A 312 -4.67 34.23 -24.99
C PHE A 312 -4.43 35.68 -24.60
N LYS A 313 -5.36 36.56 -24.97
CA LYS A 313 -5.31 37.98 -24.62
C LYS A 313 -5.33 38.23 -23.11
N LYS A 314 -6.16 37.49 -22.36
CA LYS A 314 -6.30 37.65 -20.90
C LYS A 314 -5.02 37.29 -20.14
N TYR A 315 -4.33 36.25 -20.59
CA TYR A 315 -3.14 35.70 -19.92
C TYR A 315 -1.82 36.10 -20.60
N ASP A 316 -1.87 37.00 -21.59
CA ASP A 316 -0.72 37.44 -22.39
C ASP A 316 0.06 36.25 -22.99
N ALA A 317 -0.67 35.22 -23.43
CA ALA A 317 -0.13 33.99 -23.97
C ALA A 317 -0.09 34.05 -25.51
N LYS A 318 0.93 33.41 -26.08
CA LYS A 318 1.15 33.24 -27.53
C LYS A 318 0.75 31.83 -27.97
N PRO A 319 0.51 31.61 -29.28
CA PRO A 319 0.40 30.27 -29.84
C PRO A 319 1.57 29.37 -29.40
N ASN A 320 1.23 28.17 -28.96
CA ASN A 320 2.14 27.14 -28.46
C ASN A 320 2.76 27.43 -27.08
N ASP A 321 2.32 28.47 -26.37
CA ASP A 321 2.73 28.66 -24.98
C ASP A 321 2.15 27.55 -24.10
N MET A 322 3.01 26.93 -23.31
CA MET A 322 2.65 26.00 -22.25
C MET A 322 3.03 26.63 -20.93
N ILE A 323 2.03 27.00 -20.13
CA ILE A 323 2.23 27.84 -18.95
C ILE A 323 1.92 27.03 -17.69
N ILE A 324 2.87 26.97 -16.78
CA ILE A 324 2.62 26.53 -15.40
C ILE A 324 2.29 27.75 -14.55
N PHE A 325 1.08 27.77 -13.99
CA PHE A 325 0.60 28.82 -13.11
C PHE A 325 0.70 28.36 -11.67
N TYR A 326 1.27 29.21 -10.81
CA TYR A 326 1.25 28.99 -9.37
C TYR A 326 -0.14 29.32 -8.79
N PRO A 327 -0.61 28.56 -7.79
CA PRO A 327 -1.85 28.83 -7.07
C PRO A 327 -1.95 30.29 -6.69
N THR A 328 -3.10 30.93 -6.95
CA THR A 328 -3.30 32.34 -6.60
C THR A 328 -3.09 32.59 -5.10
N LEU A 329 -3.39 31.59 -4.27
CA LEU A 329 -3.17 31.57 -2.82
C LEU A 329 -1.69 31.67 -2.44
N PHE A 330 -0.81 31.19 -3.32
CA PHE A 330 0.63 31.12 -3.05
C PHE A 330 1.46 32.11 -3.87
N GLN A 331 0.83 32.97 -4.66
CA GLN A 331 1.56 34.02 -5.38
C GLN A 331 2.19 35.01 -4.40
N SER A 332 3.37 35.51 -4.75
CA SER A 332 4.06 36.55 -3.99
C SER A 332 4.72 37.55 -4.94
N LYS A 333 5.21 38.67 -4.40
CA LYS A 333 6.00 39.65 -5.17
C LYS A 333 7.46 39.23 -5.41
N PHE A 334 7.88 38.12 -4.79
CA PHE A 334 9.26 37.66 -4.80
C PHE A 334 9.56 36.67 -5.93
N GLU A 335 8.52 36.21 -6.64
CA GLU A 335 8.60 35.26 -7.74
C GLU A 335 7.57 35.60 -8.83
N PRO A 336 7.79 35.18 -10.09
CA PRO A 336 6.77 35.34 -11.11
C PRO A 336 5.55 34.46 -10.80
N LYS A 337 4.36 34.89 -11.23
CA LYS A 337 3.08 34.17 -11.01
C LYS A 337 2.94 32.89 -11.84
N SER A 338 3.75 32.77 -12.87
CA SER A 338 3.76 31.66 -13.81
C SER A 338 5.13 31.53 -14.49
N ARG A 339 5.36 30.41 -15.16
CA ARG A 339 6.49 30.19 -16.07
C ARG A 339 5.96 29.67 -17.40
N THR A 340 6.47 30.23 -18.48
CA THR A 340 6.07 29.87 -19.85
C THR A 340 7.16 29.03 -20.50
N TYR A 341 6.75 27.94 -21.13
CA TYR A 341 7.55 27.14 -22.03
C TYR A 341 7.00 27.29 -23.45
N ASN A 342 7.85 27.69 -24.39
CA ASN A 342 7.50 27.76 -25.81
C ASN A 342 8.75 27.40 -26.62
N ARG A 343 8.81 26.14 -27.04
CA ARG A 343 9.87 25.61 -27.90
C ARG A 343 9.23 24.70 -28.94
N GLU A 344 9.14 25.20 -30.15
CA GLU A 344 8.63 24.43 -31.28
C GLU A 344 9.56 23.25 -31.59
N GLY A 345 8.98 22.06 -31.80
CA GLY A 345 9.71 20.84 -32.14
C GLY A 345 10.45 20.16 -30.99
N ALA A 346 10.32 20.63 -29.74
CA ALA A 346 10.91 19.95 -28.59
C ALA A 346 10.12 18.68 -28.21
N PRO A 347 10.81 17.62 -27.75
CA PRO A 347 10.16 16.38 -27.32
C PRO A 347 9.43 16.57 -25.97
N ALA A 348 8.44 15.72 -25.70
CA ALA A 348 7.61 15.77 -24.50
C ALA A 348 8.44 15.74 -23.20
N GLU A 349 9.55 14.98 -23.19
CA GLU A 349 10.46 14.83 -22.05
C GLU A 349 11.07 16.16 -21.59
N GLU A 350 11.35 17.07 -22.52
CA GLU A 350 11.90 18.39 -22.17
C GLU A 350 10.87 19.23 -21.42
N LEU A 351 9.62 19.21 -21.89
CA LEU A 351 8.51 19.86 -21.21
C LEU A 351 8.27 19.25 -19.82
N VAL A 352 8.34 17.92 -19.69
CA VAL A 352 8.25 17.23 -18.38
C VAL A 352 9.32 17.74 -17.41
N SER A 353 10.58 17.85 -17.88
CA SER A 353 11.70 18.38 -17.09
C SER A 353 11.47 19.82 -16.66
N PHE A 354 10.98 20.67 -17.58
CA PHE A 354 10.60 22.05 -17.30
C PHE A 354 9.54 22.12 -16.21
N LEU A 355 8.42 21.40 -16.37
CA LEU A 355 7.30 21.43 -15.43
C LEU A 355 7.70 20.97 -14.03
N ARG A 356 8.48 19.89 -13.92
CA ARG A 356 9.04 19.40 -12.64
C ARG A 356 10.01 20.40 -12.01
N SER A 357 10.76 21.15 -12.82
CA SER A 357 11.70 22.15 -12.32
C SER A 357 11.01 23.37 -11.71
N PHE A 358 9.82 23.72 -12.22
CA PHE A 358 9.09 24.93 -11.84
C PHE A 358 7.74 24.65 -11.15
N CYS A 359 7.55 23.45 -10.58
CA CYS A 359 6.27 23.06 -9.94
C CYS A 359 6.08 23.56 -8.50
N LEU A 360 7.11 24.17 -7.91
CA LEU A 360 7.05 24.72 -6.57
C LEU A 360 6.95 26.25 -6.62
N PRO A 361 5.95 26.87 -5.96
CA PRO A 361 6.06 28.26 -5.57
C PRO A 361 7.12 28.41 -4.46
N LEU A 362 7.58 29.64 -4.21
CA LEU A 362 8.63 29.94 -3.24
C LEU A 362 8.32 29.41 -1.83
N VAL A 363 7.05 29.50 -1.43
CA VAL A 363 6.52 28.84 -0.22
C VAL A 363 5.15 28.25 -0.56
N GLY A 364 5.09 26.95 -0.85
CA GLY A 364 3.83 26.23 -1.11
C GLY A 364 3.32 25.47 0.12
N LYS A 365 2.13 24.89 0.01
CA LYS A 365 1.63 23.91 0.99
C LYS A 365 2.15 22.51 0.66
N ARG A 366 2.86 21.91 1.60
CA ARG A 366 3.28 20.50 1.58
C ARG A 366 2.19 19.65 2.23
N THR A 367 1.83 18.55 1.57
CA THR A 367 0.87 17.54 2.05
C THR A 367 1.46 16.15 1.81
N LYS A 368 0.96 15.12 2.50
CA LYS A 368 1.39 13.73 2.29
C LYS A 368 1.21 13.30 0.84
N GLU A 369 0.18 13.82 0.19
CA GLU A 369 -0.12 13.54 -1.21
C GLU A 369 0.91 14.11 -2.19
N ASN A 370 1.41 15.33 -1.97
CA ASN A 370 2.27 16.02 -2.93
C ASN A 370 3.78 15.84 -2.66
N ILE A 371 4.17 15.24 -1.53
CA ILE A 371 5.58 14.95 -1.22
C ILE A 371 6.29 14.18 -2.34
N PRO A 372 5.75 13.05 -2.86
CA PRO A 372 6.48 12.25 -3.83
C PRO A 372 6.80 12.98 -5.14
N THR A 373 6.04 14.03 -5.46
CA THR A 373 6.04 14.67 -6.78
C THR A 373 6.49 16.13 -6.76
N ARG A 374 6.47 16.79 -5.59
CA ARG A 374 6.84 18.21 -5.42
C ARG A 374 8.01 18.41 -4.47
N TYR A 375 7.98 17.76 -3.30
CA TYR A 375 8.87 18.08 -2.17
C TYR A 375 10.00 17.05 -1.97
N GLY A 376 10.63 16.62 -3.08
CA GLY A 376 11.79 15.72 -3.05
C GLY A 376 13.16 16.43 -3.14
N LYS A 377 13.19 17.76 -3.22
CA LYS A 377 14.43 18.54 -3.33
C LYS A 377 14.89 19.05 -1.96
N PHE A 378 16.16 18.85 -1.65
CA PHE A 378 16.79 19.30 -0.41
C PHE A 378 17.88 20.36 -0.72
N PRO A 379 18.11 21.32 0.20
CA PRO A 379 17.56 21.40 1.55
C PRO A 379 16.15 21.99 1.56
N LEU A 380 15.24 21.35 2.30
CA LEU A 380 13.84 21.77 2.43
C LEU A 380 13.56 22.20 3.86
N VAL A 381 13.06 23.41 4.05
CA VAL A 381 12.65 23.95 5.35
C VAL A 381 11.14 23.99 5.39
N VAL A 382 10.54 23.27 6.33
CA VAL A 382 9.10 23.17 6.49
C VAL A 382 8.69 23.80 7.82
N VAL A 383 7.72 24.71 7.77
CA VAL A 383 7.10 25.32 8.94
C VAL A 383 5.72 24.69 9.12
N TYR A 384 5.49 24.09 10.29
CA TYR A 384 4.26 23.40 10.65
C TYR A 384 3.43 24.27 11.58
N TYR A 385 2.15 24.36 11.27
CA TYR A 385 1.09 24.98 12.06
C TYR A 385 -0.25 24.44 11.53
N ASN A 386 -1.40 24.96 11.97
CA ASN A 386 -2.69 24.64 11.36
C ASN A 386 -2.81 25.30 9.96
N ALA A 387 -2.15 24.73 8.96
CA ALA A 387 -2.02 25.26 7.61
C ALA A 387 -3.25 24.92 6.75
N ASP A 388 -4.40 25.46 7.13
CA ASP A 388 -5.65 25.32 6.39
C ASP A 388 -5.95 26.55 5.51
N PHE A 389 -5.98 26.33 4.19
CA PHE A 389 -6.27 27.36 3.18
C PHE A 389 -7.73 27.33 2.68
N SER A 390 -8.59 26.57 3.37
CA SER A 390 -10.03 26.62 3.23
C SER A 390 -10.56 28.02 3.57
N LEU A 391 -11.74 28.36 3.02
CA LEU A 391 -12.27 29.73 3.11
C LEU A 391 -12.40 30.26 4.54
N GLN A 392 -12.61 29.39 5.52
CA GLN A 392 -12.81 29.77 6.92
C GLN A 392 -11.49 30.12 7.64
N TYR A 393 -10.39 29.46 7.29
CA TYR A 393 -9.12 29.56 8.03
C TYR A 393 -7.99 30.22 7.21
N ARG A 394 -8.25 30.51 5.93
CA ARG A 394 -7.28 31.07 4.98
C ARG A 394 -6.51 32.29 5.49
N GLU A 395 -7.19 33.24 6.13
CA GLU A 395 -6.54 34.50 6.55
C GLU A 395 -5.40 34.25 7.54
N GLY A 396 -5.60 33.34 8.51
CA GLY A 396 -4.57 32.94 9.47
C GLY A 396 -3.41 32.20 8.78
N SER A 397 -3.73 31.27 7.88
CA SER A 397 -2.70 30.53 7.14
C SER A 397 -1.87 31.42 6.21
N GLU A 398 -2.51 32.37 5.52
CA GLU A 398 -1.81 33.35 4.68
C GLU A 398 -0.95 34.30 5.51
N TYR A 399 -1.40 34.71 6.70
CA TYR A 399 -0.62 35.53 7.62
C TYR A 399 0.70 34.85 8.00
N TRP A 400 0.66 33.61 8.48
CA TRP A 400 1.87 32.89 8.89
C TRP A 400 2.76 32.53 7.71
N ARG A 401 2.17 32.11 6.59
CA ARG A 401 2.91 31.89 5.34
C ARG A 401 3.66 33.16 4.89
N GLN A 402 3.08 34.35 5.06
CA GLN A 402 3.74 35.60 4.70
C GLN A 402 5.00 35.86 5.54
N LYS A 403 5.01 35.45 6.82
CA LYS A 403 6.22 35.49 7.67
C LYS A 403 7.31 34.57 7.12
N VAL A 404 6.94 33.34 6.74
CA VAL A 404 7.88 32.39 6.13
C VAL A 404 8.44 32.94 4.81
N LEU A 405 7.61 33.56 3.97
CA LEU A 405 8.02 34.17 2.69
C LEU A 405 9.09 35.27 2.87
N ASN A 406 8.98 36.10 3.90
CA ASN A 406 9.94 37.18 4.17
C ASN A 406 11.36 36.64 4.43
N ILE A 407 11.45 35.43 5.00
CA ILE A 407 12.70 34.71 5.22
C ILE A 407 13.12 33.97 3.95
N ALA A 408 12.22 33.16 3.37
CA ALA A 408 12.50 32.32 2.21
C ALA A 408 13.10 33.11 1.04
N GLN A 409 12.60 34.32 0.78
CA GLN A 409 13.08 35.16 -0.32
C GLN A 409 14.58 35.52 -0.20
N LYS A 410 15.15 35.53 1.02
CA LYS A 410 16.58 35.82 1.26
C LYS A 410 17.49 34.65 0.88
N TYR A 411 16.98 33.41 0.88
CA TYR A 411 17.76 32.18 0.70
C TYR A 411 17.59 31.54 -0.69
N GLN A 412 16.91 32.19 -1.63
CA GLN A 412 16.70 31.68 -2.99
C GLN A 412 18.01 31.38 -3.73
N LYS A 413 19.07 32.17 -3.50
CA LYS A 413 20.38 31.99 -4.14
C LYS A 413 21.18 30.84 -3.53
N ASP A 414 20.82 30.43 -2.32
CA ASP A 414 21.47 29.35 -1.58
C ASP A 414 20.78 27.99 -1.82
N ASN A 415 19.83 27.94 -2.78
CA ASN A 415 19.06 26.76 -3.16
C ASN A 415 18.24 26.11 -2.04
N TYR A 416 17.85 26.87 -1.01
CA TYR A 416 16.90 26.38 0.00
C TYR A 416 15.48 26.42 -0.55
N TYR A 417 14.76 25.32 -0.35
CA TYR A 417 13.33 25.21 -0.61
C TYR A 417 12.55 25.44 0.68
N PHE A 418 11.36 26.04 0.57
CA PHE A 418 10.50 26.30 1.72
C PHE A 418 9.08 25.79 1.48
N ALA A 419 8.45 25.34 2.55
CA ALA A 419 7.05 24.95 2.56
C ALA A 419 6.39 25.28 3.89
N VAL A 420 5.07 25.38 3.86
CA VAL A 420 4.23 25.28 5.05
C VAL A 420 3.49 23.95 5.02
N ALA A 421 3.23 23.37 6.18
CA ALA A 421 2.54 22.09 6.29
C ALA A 421 1.58 22.10 7.47
N ASP A 422 0.54 21.27 7.37
CA ASP A 422 -0.41 21.09 8.46
C ASP A 422 0.19 20.21 9.55
N GLU A 423 0.22 20.70 10.79
CA GLU A 423 0.82 19.97 11.90
C GLU A 423 0.12 18.64 12.20
N GLU A 424 -1.22 18.59 12.13
CA GLU A 424 -1.98 17.37 12.38
C GLU A 424 -1.70 16.31 11.32
N GLU A 425 -1.63 16.70 10.05
CA GLU A 425 -1.26 15.79 8.95
C GLU A 425 0.14 15.17 9.16
N PHE A 426 1.06 15.90 9.79
CA PHE A 426 2.46 15.51 9.97
C PHE A 426 2.86 15.22 11.42
N ALA A 427 1.91 14.91 12.31
CA ALA A 427 2.16 14.66 13.72
C ALA A 427 3.22 13.56 13.96
N ASP A 428 3.17 12.44 13.22
CA ASP A 428 4.16 11.37 13.32
C ASP A 428 5.58 11.86 12.93
N GLU A 429 5.68 12.70 11.89
CA GLU A 429 6.95 13.24 11.40
C GLU A 429 7.60 14.18 12.44
N LEU A 430 6.76 14.97 13.13
CA LEU A 430 7.19 15.85 14.22
C LEU A 430 7.54 15.06 15.48
N GLN A 431 6.75 14.04 15.83
CA GLN A 431 7.03 13.15 16.95
C GLN A 431 8.38 12.45 16.79
N ASP A 432 8.68 11.96 15.57
CA ASP A 432 9.94 11.29 15.24
C ASP A 432 11.18 12.18 15.43
N VAL A 433 11.02 13.50 15.47
CA VAL A 433 12.10 14.47 15.70
C VAL A 433 11.96 15.22 17.03
N GLY A 434 11.12 14.74 17.94
CA GLY A 434 10.92 15.32 19.26
C GLY A 434 10.16 16.65 19.28
N LEU A 435 9.45 16.99 18.20
CA LEU A 435 8.62 18.19 18.09
C LEU A 435 7.12 17.93 18.36
N GLY A 436 6.71 16.66 18.52
CA GLY A 436 5.29 16.29 18.68
C GLY A 436 4.60 16.86 19.93
N ASP A 437 5.36 17.20 20.97
CA ASP A 437 4.85 17.82 22.22
C ASP A 437 5.58 19.15 22.50
N SER A 438 6.02 19.88 21.47
CA SER A 438 6.85 21.09 21.65
C SER A 438 6.13 22.21 22.41
N GLY A 439 4.80 22.24 22.35
CA GLY A 439 3.97 23.32 22.91
C GLY A 439 4.13 24.65 22.16
N LEU A 440 4.88 24.67 21.05
CA LEU A 440 5.01 25.84 20.18
C LEU A 440 3.81 25.97 19.27
N GLU A 441 3.42 27.20 18.94
CA GLU A 441 2.44 27.46 17.89
C GLU A 441 2.98 27.11 16.49
N HIS A 442 4.30 27.08 16.33
CA HIS A 442 4.97 26.84 15.05
C HIS A 442 6.19 25.94 15.23
N ASN A 443 6.10 24.74 14.67
CA ASN A 443 7.23 23.83 14.60
C ASN A 443 8.01 24.06 13.30
N VAL A 444 9.33 23.91 13.31
CA VAL A 444 10.17 24.05 12.10
C VAL A 444 11.08 22.85 11.97
N LEU A 445 11.09 22.23 10.79
CA LEU A 445 11.97 21.12 10.45
C LEU A 445 12.68 21.39 9.13
N ALA A 446 14.02 21.31 9.14
CA ALA A 446 14.80 21.31 7.93
C ALA A 446 15.28 19.89 7.56
N PHE A 447 15.14 19.53 6.29
CA PHE A 447 15.68 18.33 5.69
C PHE A 447 16.96 18.70 4.94
N GLY A 448 18.10 18.15 5.36
CA GLY A 448 19.41 18.48 4.80
C GLY A 448 19.76 17.70 3.53
N HIS A 449 20.79 18.17 2.82
CA HIS A 449 21.37 17.47 1.67
C HIS A 449 21.95 16.08 2.03
N ASP A 450 22.32 15.90 3.29
CA ASP A 450 22.87 14.66 3.83
C ASP A 450 21.78 13.63 4.22
N GLY A 451 20.51 13.92 3.90
CA GLY A 451 19.37 13.09 4.27
C GLY A 451 18.99 13.17 5.75
N LYS A 452 19.64 14.04 6.54
CA LYS A 452 19.35 14.19 7.96
C LYS A 452 18.29 15.25 8.22
N LYS A 453 17.68 15.15 9.39
CA LYS A 453 16.63 16.04 9.89
C LYS A 453 17.22 17.02 10.90
N TYR A 454 16.83 18.28 10.83
CA TYR A 454 17.32 19.38 11.64
C TYR A 454 16.11 20.15 12.21
N PRO A 455 15.53 19.70 13.34
CA PRO A 455 14.45 20.41 14.00
C PRO A 455 14.96 21.72 14.60
N MET A 456 14.12 22.75 14.60
CA MET A 456 14.36 23.98 15.36
C MET A 456 14.03 23.71 16.82
N ASP A 457 15.05 23.75 17.68
CA ASP A 457 14.95 23.40 19.09
C ASP A 457 14.06 24.40 19.86
N PRO A 458 12.92 23.96 20.43
CA PRO A 458 12.02 24.84 21.19
C PRO A 458 12.68 25.51 22.41
N GLU A 459 13.71 24.90 23.00
CA GLU A 459 14.42 25.49 24.15
C GLU A 459 15.41 26.58 23.71
N GLU A 460 15.87 26.55 22.46
CA GLU A 460 16.79 27.56 21.89
C GLU A 460 16.04 28.69 21.16
N PHE A 461 14.86 28.39 20.62
CA PHE A 461 14.06 29.28 19.79
C PHE A 461 12.63 29.39 20.34
N ASP A 462 12.45 30.18 21.39
CA ASP A 462 11.20 30.34 22.14
C ASP A 462 10.44 31.65 21.85
N GLY A 463 10.96 32.48 20.92
CA GLY A 463 10.36 33.75 20.51
C GLY A 463 9.32 33.68 19.38
N GLU A 464 9.11 34.82 18.73
CA GLU A 464 8.22 34.95 17.56
C GLU A 464 8.76 34.21 16.34
N LEU A 465 7.86 33.64 15.51
CA LEU A 465 8.23 32.81 14.36
C LEU A 465 9.26 33.47 13.43
N GLU A 466 9.08 34.76 13.07
CA GLU A 466 9.94 35.44 12.10
C GLU A 466 11.38 35.61 12.63
N GLU A 467 11.53 35.90 13.92
CA GLU A 467 12.84 36.06 14.57
C GLU A 467 13.54 34.71 14.74
N ASN A 468 12.79 33.71 15.23
CA ASN A 468 13.29 32.35 15.41
C ASN A 468 13.71 31.73 14.08
N LEU A 469 12.87 31.82 13.04
CA LEU A 469 13.18 31.26 11.73
C LEU A 469 14.38 31.97 11.09
N GLU A 470 14.50 33.30 11.20
CA GLU A 470 15.69 34.03 10.74
C GLU A 470 16.96 33.56 11.45
N ALA A 471 16.92 33.42 12.79
CA ALA A 471 18.07 32.98 13.58
C ALA A 471 18.45 31.52 13.29
N PHE A 472 17.45 30.65 13.20
CA PHE A 472 17.60 29.25 12.82
C PHE A 472 18.23 29.12 11.44
N MET A 473 17.70 29.83 10.44
CA MET A 473 18.23 29.80 9.07
C MET A 473 19.68 30.30 8.98
N LYS A 474 20.06 31.32 9.75
CA LYS A 474 21.46 31.80 9.84
C LYS A 474 22.40 30.74 10.41
N LYS A 475 21.97 30.00 11.43
CA LYS A 475 22.76 28.92 12.02
C LYS A 475 22.79 27.70 11.09
N LEU A 476 21.66 27.35 10.47
CA LEU A 476 21.53 26.21 9.56
C LEU A 476 22.41 26.39 8.33
N SER A 477 22.34 27.55 7.65
CA SER A 477 23.16 27.83 6.46
C SER A 477 24.66 27.92 6.77
N ALA A 478 25.02 28.24 8.02
CA ALA A 478 26.40 28.21 8.49
C ALA A 478 26.87 26.82 8.98
N GLY A 479 26.03 25.78 8.88
CA GLY A 479 26.35 24.42 9.34
C GLY A 479 26.46 24.28 10.87
N LYS A 480 25.82 25.18 11.62
CA LYS A 480 25.89 25.24 13.09
C LYS A 480 24.73 24.52 13.81
N ILE A 481 23.67 24.14 13.10
CA ILE A 481 22.60 23.30 13.64
C ILE A 481 23.02 21.84 13.54
N LYS A 482 22.87 21.10 14.64
CA LYS A 482 23.16 19.67 14.67
C LYS A 482 21.97 18.88 14.13
N PRO A 483 22.19 17.77 13.40
CA PRO A 483 21.10 16.89 13.02
C PRO A 483 20.50 16.22 14.26
N TYR A 484 19.20 15.93 14.18
CA TYR A 484 18.49 15.14 15.17
C TYR A 484 18.85 13.66 15.04
N TYR A 485 19.00 13.01 16.18
CA TYR A 485 19.11 11.56 16.30
C TYR A 485 18.10 11.11 17.36
N LYS A 486 17.27 10.14 17.01
CA LYS A 486 16.30 9.57 17.95
C LYS A 486 17.03 9.07 19.20
N SER A 487 16.51 9.43 20.37
CA SER A 487 17.08 9.01 21.64
C SER A 487 15.99 8.66 22.64
N ALA A 488 16.13 7.52 23.30
CA ALA A 488 15.44 7.24 24.54
C ALA A 488 15.92 8.18 25.66
N PRO A 489 15.15 8.36 26.75
CA PRO A 489 15.58 9.14 27.90
C PRO A 489 16.86 8.60 28.52
N ILE A 490 17.72 9.49 29.03
CA ILE A 490 18.92 9.08 29.77
C ILE A 490 18.50 8.26 31.01
N PRO A 491 19.00 7.02 31.17
CA PRO A 491 18.65 6.18 32.31
C PRO A 491 18.99 6.86 33.65
N ARG A 492 18.04 6.87 34.59
CA ARG A 492 18.21 7.47 35.92
C ARG A 492 19.20 6.72 36.81
N ASP A 493 19.41 5.42 36.56
CA ASP A 493 20.32 4.59 37.35
C ASP A 493 21.15 3.64 36.46
N ASP A 494 22.39 4.04 36.13
CA ASP A 494 23.35 3.28 35.31
C ASP A 494 24.48 2.68 36.18
N LYS A 495 24.09 1.95 37.24
CA LYS A 495 25.03 1.31 38.19
C LYS A 495 25.55 -0.06 37.74
N GLY A 496 25.06 -0.57 36.62
CA GLY A 496 25.43 -1.88 36.08
C GLY A 496 26.91 -1.97 35.66
N PRO A 497 27.42 -3.19 35.42
CA PRO A 497 28.75 -3.39 34.87
C PRO A 497 28.84 -2.95 33.39
N VAL A 498 27.72 -3.02 32.65
CA VAL A 498 27.58 -2.53 31.27
C VAL A 498 26.85 -1.20 31.30
N ARG A 499 27.43 -0.17 30.66
CA ARG A 499 26.83 1.17 30.58
C ARG A 499 25.71 1.21 29.58
N ILE A 500 24.60 1.85 29.95
CA ILE A 500 23.47 2.03 29.05
C ILE A 500 23.66 3.31 28.24
N VAL A 501 23.75 3.15 26.93
CA VAL A 501 23.89 4.24 25.96
C VAL A 501 22.55 4.48 25.27
N VAL A 502 22.22 5.76 25.16
CA VAL A 502 21.10 6.32 24.39
C VAL A 502 21.66 7.43 23.49
N GLY A 503 20.91 7.90 22.50
CA GLY A 503 21.39 8.95 21.59
C GLY A 503 21.93 10.20 22.32
N ALA A 504 21.23 10.65 23.37
CA ALA A 504 21.55 11.84 24.15
C ALA A 504 22.85 11.75 24.98
N ASN A 505 23.32 10.54 25.30
CA ASN A 505 24.58 10.34 26.04
C ASN A 505 25.67 9.66 25.21
N PHE A 506 25.40 9.35 23.94
CA PHE A 506 26.31 8.63 23.04
C PHE A 506 27.66 9.35 22.92
N GLU A 507 27.65 10.67 22.65
CA GLU A 507 28.86 11.47 22.52
C GLU A 507 29.73 11.42 23.79
N LYS A 508 29.09 11.55 24.96
CA LYS A 508 29.77 11.58 26.24
C LYS A 508 30.37 10.23 26.63
N ILE A 509 29.75 9.11 26.22
CA ILE A 509 30.18 7.77 26.63
C ILE A 509 31.05 7.12 25.56
N VAL A 510 30.54 7.03 24.34
CA VAL A 510 31.18 6.27 23.26
C VAL A 510 32.33 7.05 22.63
N ASN A 511 32.15 8.37 22.45
CA ASN A 511 33.16 9.27 21.86
C ASN A 511 34.11 9.88 22.91
N ASP A 512 34.16 9.35 24.14
CA ASP A 512 35.20 9.70 25.11
C ASP A 512 36.58 9.26 24.59
N GLU A 513 37.35 10.22 24.10
CA GLU A 513 38.68 10.02 23.51
C GLU A 513 39.69 9.38 24.48
N SER A 514 39.42 9.35 25.78
CA SER A 514 40.30 8.76 26.80
C SER A 514 40.03 7.27 27.09
N LYS A 515 38.95 6.71 26.55
CA LYS A 515 38.47 5.35 26.85
C LYS A 515 38.39 4.48 25.61
N ASP A 516 38.71 3.20 25.77
CA ASP A 516 38.37 2.16 24.81
C ASP A 516 36.92 1.73 25.08
N ILE A 517 36.08 1.66 24.05
CA ILE A 517 34.65 1.35 24.21
C ILE A 517 34.31 0.13 23.38
N LEU A 518 33.78 -0.92 24.00
CA LEU A 518 33.08 -1.99 23.29
C LEU A 518 31.58 -1.70 23.44
N ILE A 519 30.88 -1.51 22.32
CA ILE A 519 29.45 -1.20 22.32
C ILE A 519 28.65 -2.28 21.58
N GLU A 520 27.60 -2.76 22.23
CA GLU A 520 26.58 -3.64 21.64
C GLU A 520 25.35 -2.83 21.23
N PHE A 521 24.98 -2.89 19.95
CA PHE A 521 23.69 -2.45 19.45
C PHE A 521 22.74 -3.64 19.40
N TYR A 522 21.64 -3.57 20.15
CA TYR A 522 20.68 -4.67 20.30
C TYR A 522 19.25 -4.23 20.03
N ALA A 523 18.34 -5.21 19.90
CA ALA A 523 16.91 -5.01 19.86
C ALA A 523 16.23 -5.80 20.99
N PRO A 524 15.20 -5.26 21.69
CA PRO A 524 14.57 -5.95 22.83
C PRO A 524 13.92 -7.30 22.49
N TRP A 525 13.48 -7.48 21.25
CA TRP A 525 12.83 -8.71 20.76
C TRP A 525 13.82 -9.76 20.24
N CYS A 526 15.10 -9.43 20.08
CA CYS A 526 16.11 -10.31 19.48
C CYS A 526 16.54 -11.44 20.43
N GLY A 527 16.26 -12.69 20.06
CA GLY A 527 16.62 -13.88 20.85
C GLY A 527 18.12 -14.05 21.08
N HIS A 528 18.94 -13.82 20.05
CA HIS A 528 20.41 -13.87 20.17
C HIS A 528 20.97 -12.81 21.14
N CYS A 529 20.36 -11.64 21.19
CA CYS A 529 20.74 -10.54 22.06
C CYS A 529 20.43 -10.90 23.53
N LYS A 530 19.24 -11.46 23.78
CA LYS A 530 18.86 -11.98 25.11
C LYS A 530 19.80 -13.08 25.59
N ALA A 531 20.23 -13.97 24.70
CA ALA A 531 21.20 -15.03 25.02
C ALA A 531 22.63 -14.50 25.27
N PHE A 532 22.99 -13.38 24.65
CA PHE A 532 24.30 -12.76 24.79
C PHE A 532 24.42 -11.87 26.04
N GLU A 533 23.34 -11.24 26.47
CA GLU A 533 23.33 -10.28 27.59
C GLU A 533 24.00 -10.80 28.89
N PRO A 534 23.76 -12.04 29.37
CA PRO A 534 24.41 -12.55 30.57
C PRO A 534 25.94 -12.61 30.42
N LYS A 535 26.42 -13.08 29.26
CA LYS A 535 27.85 -13.21 28.94
C LYS A 535 28.51 -11.84 28.87
N TYR A 536 27.82 -10.87 28.27
CA TYR A 536 28.33 -9.51 28.13
C TYR A 536 28.43 -8.78 29.49
N LYS A 537 27.44 -8.98 30.38
CA LYS A 537 27.50 -8.49 31.77
C LYS A 537 28.62 -9.13 32.57
N GLU A 538 28.82 -10.44 32.44
CA GLU A 538 29.92 -11.15 33.09
C GLU A 538 31.28 -10.63 32.63
N LEU A 539 31.47 -10.47 31.32
CA LEU A 539 32.69 -9.91 30.73
C LEU A 539 32.97 -8.50 31.27
N ALA A 540 31.95 -7.64 31.30
CA ALA A 540 32.07 -6.27 31.80
C ALA A 540 32.45 -6.25 33.30
N ALA A 541 31.85 -7.12 34.11
CA ALA A 541 32.18 -7.21 35.54
C ALA A 541 33.61 -7.70 35.78
N LYS A 542 34.10 -8.65 34.98
CA LYS A 542 35.47 -9.18 35.04
C LYS A 542 36.49 -8.10 34.66
N LEU A 543 36.26 -7.41 33.54
CA LEU A 543 37.20 -6.43 32.99
C LEU A 543 37.22 -5.12 33.76
N LYS A 544 36.12 -4.73 34.42
CA LYS A 544 36.07 -3.48 35.21
C LYS A 544 37.17 -3.40 36.29
N LYS A 545 37.64 -4.54 36.80
CA LYS A 545 38.71 -4.61 37.81
C LYS A 545 40.11 -4.54 37.21
N THR A 546 40.31 -5.12 36.03
CA THR A 546 41.62 -5.29 35.40
C THR A 546 41.94 -4.23 34.36
N GLU A 547 40.91 -3.69 33.70
CA GLU A 547 41.00 -2.76 32.57
C GLU A 547 40.14 -1.51 32.80
N PRO A 548 40.55 -0.58 33.68
CA PRO A 548 39.75 0.61 34.03
C PRO A 548 39.59 1.64 32.89
N ASN A 549 40.34 1.46 31.79
CA ASN A 549 40.23 2.29 30.58
C ASN A 549 39.27 1.73 29.54
N LEU A 550 38.76 0.50 29.74
CA LEU A 550 37.81 -0.15 28.87
C LEU A 550 36.40 -0.02 29.45
N VAL A 551 35.45 0.40 28.63
CA VAL A 551 34.03 0.47 28.99
C VAL A 551 33.24 -0.43 28.06
N LEU A 552 32.45 -1.33 28.65
CA LEU A 552 31.45 -2.08 27.91
C LEU A 552 30.12 -1.32 27.99
N ALA A 553 29.54 -1.06 26.84
CA ALA A 553 28.31 -0.32 26.67
C ALA A 553 27.30 -1.13 25.85
N LYS A 554 26.01 -0.82 26.03
CA LYS A 554 24.93 -1.33 25.19
C LYS A 554 23.93 -0.23 24.85
N MET A 555 23.38 -0.29 23.64
CA MET A 555 22.39 0.64 23.12
C MET A 555 21.25 -0.10 22.45
N ASP A 556 20.02 0.23 22.85
CA ASP A 556 18.82 -0.25 22.16
C ASP A 556 18.69 0.53 20.85
N ALA A 557 19.00 -0.14 19.74
CA ALA A 557 18.99 0.44 18.40
C ALA A 557 17.59 0.41 17.74
N ILE A 558 16.55 -0.03 18.47
CA ILE A 558 15.15 0.20 18.09
C ILE A 558 14.66 1.54 18.65
N ALA A 559 15.09 1.88 19.87
CA ALA A 559 14.68 3.09 20.57
C ALA A 559 15.60 4.30 20.31
N ASN A 560 16.73 4.10 19.63
CA ASN A 560 17.72 5.14 19.39
C ASN A 560 18.39 4.99 18.02
N ASP A 561 18.73 6.11 17.39
CA ASP A 561 19.55 6.11 16.18
C ASP A 561 21.03 5.99 16.53
N ALA A 562 21.73 5.05 15.87
CA ALA A 562 23.18 4.95 15.97
C ALA A 562 23.84 6.07 15.14
N PRO A 563 24.64 6.97 15.73
CA PRO A 563 25.31 8.02 14.97
C PRO A 563 26.30 7.44 13.95
N SER A 564 26.59 8.19 12.88
CA SER A 564 27.73 7.86 12.01
C SER A 564 29.03 7.83 12.84
N PRO A 565 29.95 6.86 12.60
CA PRO A 565 30.02 5.92 11.47
C PRO A 565 29.47 4.50 11.75
N TYR A 566 28.67 4.32 12.80
CA TYR A 566 28.14 3.00 13.17
C TYR A 566 27.01 2.58 12.23
N SER A 567 27.05 1.35 11.69
CA SER A 567 25.99 0.79 10.84
C SER A 567 25.41 -0.47 11.46
N VAL A 568 24.11 -0.46 11.75
CA VAL A 568 23.40 -1.55 12.41
C VAL A 568 22.47 -2.23 11.40
N GLU A 569 22.97 -3.28 10.76
CA GLU A 569 22.23 -4.05 9.73
C GLU A 569 21.47 -5.25 10.32
N GLY A 570 21.74 -5.59 11.59
CA GLY A 570 21.14 -6.72 12.29
C GLY A 570 21.52 -6.75 13.76
N PHE A 571 20.96 -7.69 14.52
CA PHE A 571 21.10 -7.72 15.97
C PHE A 571 21.64 -9.06 16.52
N PRO A 572 22.54 -9.03 17.51
CA PRO A 572 23.30 -7.86 17.97
C PRO A 572 24.42 -7.49 16.97
N THR A 573 24.66 -6.20 16.80
CA THR A 573 25.84 -5.66 16.11
C THR A 573 26.80 -5.11 17.16
N ILE A 574 28.09 -5.45 17.09
CA ILE A 574 29.08 -5.07 18.09
C ILE A 574 30.18 -4.26 17.41
N TYR A 575 30.60 -3.16 18.04
CA TYR A 575 31.71 -2.34 17.59
C TYR A 575 32.70 -2.09 18.73
N PHE A 576 33.97 -1.96 18.39
CA PHE A 576 35.00 -1.46 19.28
C PHE A 576 35.48 -0.09 18.81
N ALA A 577 35.36 0.92 19.65
CA ALA A 577 35.79 2.29 19.40
C ALA A 577 37.02 2.62 20.25
N PRO A 578 38.23 2.52 19.69
CA PRO A 578 39.47 2.75 20.45
C PRO A 578 39.59 4.21 20.90
N SER A 579 40.25 4.42 22.04
CA SER A 579 40.67 5.76 22.50
C SER A 579 41.57 6.42 21.44
N GLY A 580 41.31 7.70 21.16
CA GLY A 580 41.99 8.47 20.12
C GLY A 580 41.53 8.17 18.69
N LYS A 581 40.60 7.22 18.47
CA LYS A 581 40.16 6.77 17.13
C LYS A 581 38.64 6.61 17.02
N LYS A 582 37.87 7.52 17.61
CA LYS A 582 36.39 7.42 17.67
C LYS A 582 35.67 7.50 16.33
N LYS A 583 36.32 8.10 15.34
CA LYS A 583 35.82 8.17 13.95
C LYS A 583 36.07 6.89 13.14
N GLU A 584 36.83 5.94 13.68
CA GLU A 584 37.19 4.68 13.01
C GLU A 584 36.86 3.47 13.90
N PRO A 585 35.60 3.28 14.34
CA PRO A 585 35.23 2.13 15.13
C PRO A 585 35.28 0.85 14.29
N ILE A 586 35.71 -0.23 14.93
CA ILE A 586 35.98 -1.51 14.30
C ILE A 586 34.78 -2.43 14.54
N LYS A 587 34.10 -2.85 13.46
CA LYS A 587 32.97 -3.80 13.54
C LYS A 587 33.50 -5.16 13.96
N TYR A 588 32.91 -5.76 14.99
CA TYR A 588 33.24 -7.09 15.44
C TYR A 588 32.46 -8.15 14.66
N SER A 589 33.17 -9.12 14.10
CA SER A 589 32.60 -10.22 13.28
C SER A 589 32.89 -11.62 13.84
N GLY A 590 33.53 -11.73 15.00
CA GLY A 590 33.88 -13.01 15.62
C GLY A 590 32.76 -13.65 16.44
N ASN A 591 33.09 -14.77 17.10
CA ASN A 591 32.18 -15.49 17.99
C ASN A 591 31.86 -14.71 19.27
N ARG A 592 30.59 -14.69 19.66
CA ARG A 592 30.11 -13.89 20.81
C ARG A 592 30.33 -14.57 22.17
N ASP A 593 31.48 -15.21 22.36
CA ASP A 593 31.93 -15.73 23.64
C ASP A 593 32.98 -14.81 24.28
N LEU A 594 33.24 -15.01 25.58
CA LEU A 594 34.09 -14.11 26.36
C LEU A 594 35.55 -14.10 25.85
N ASP A 595 36.07 -15.23 25.40
CA ASP A 595 37.48 -15.35 25.00
C ASP A 595 37.74 -14.61 23.69
N HIS A 596 36.88 -14.80 22.69
CA HIS A 596 37.03 -14.11 21.41
C HIS A 596 36.83 -12.60 21.55
N LEU A 597 35.86 -12.14 22.34
CA LEU A 597 35.66 -10.71 22.60
C LEU A 597 36.86 -10.12 23.34
N THR A 598 37.40 -10.83 24.34
CA THR A 598 38.59 -10.40 25.07
C THR A 598 39.79 -10.28 24.13
N ASN A 599 40.04 -11.28 23.29
CA ASN A 599 41.16 -11.29 22.36
C ASN A 599 41.04 -10.18 21.30
N PHE A 600 39.83 -9.97 20.76
CA PHE A 600 39.58 -8.87 19.84
C PHE A 600 39.87 -7.51 20.46
N MET A 601 39.42 -7.28 21.71
CA MET A 601 39.77 -6.05 22.42
C MET A 601 41.28 -5.94 22.67
N LYS A 602 41.98 -7.05 22.94
CA LYS A 602 43.46 -7.05 23.12
C LYS A 602 44.18 -6.59 21.88
N GLU A 603 43.74 -7.07 20.73
CA GLU A 603 44.34 -6.77 19.44
C GLU A 603 44.21 -5.29 19.06
N HIS A 604 43.10 -4.66 19.45
CA HIS A 604 42.76 -3.31 19.01
C HIS A 604 42.85 -2.22 20.09
N ALA A 605 43.08 -2.58 21.36
CA ALA A 605 43.18 -1.61 22.46
C ALA A 605 44.28 -0.58 22.22
N SER A 606 43.97 0.68 22.56
CA SER A 606 44.85 1.84 22.35
C SER A 606 46.07 1.84 23.29
N LYS A 607 45.96 1.21 24.46
CA LYS A 607 47.06 0.98 25.41
C LYS A 607 47.30 -0.51 25.56
N ARG A 608 48.57 -0.95 25.54
CA ARG A 608 49.01 -2.30 25.95
C ARG A 608 48.81 -2.47 27.47
N THR A 609 47.57 -2.50 27.96
CA THR A 609 47.26 -2.80 29.37
C THR A 609 46.91 -4.27 29.60
N MET A 610 46.63 -5.02 28.55
CA MET A 610 46.30 -6.44 28.63
C MET A 610 47.56 -7.27 28.92
N SER A 611 47.99 -7.29 30.19
CA SER A 611 49.11 -8.13 30.62
C SER A 611 48.71 -9.61 30.51
N ASN A 612 49.46 -10.37 29.73
CA ASN A 612 49.50 -11.83 29.85
C ASN A 612 50.02 -12.16 31.26
N LYS A 613 49.12 -12.49 32.18
CA LYS A 613 49.49 -13.38 33.28
C LYS A 613 48.89 -14.73 32.94
N GLU A 614 49.81 -15.63 32.58
CA GLU A 614 49.63 -17.07 32.42
C GLU A 614 48.92 -17.70 33.61
#